data_AF-A0A5N6YNZ7-F1
#
_entry.id   AF-A0A5N6YNZ7-F1
#
_cell.length_a   1.000
_cell.length_b   1.000
_cell.length_c   1.000
_cell.angle_alpha   90.00
_cell.angle_beta   90.00
_cell.angle_gamma   90.00
#
_symmetry.space_group_name_H-M   'P 1'
#
loop_
_entity.id
_entity.type
_entity.pdbx_description
1 polymer ?
#
loop_
_entity_poly.entity_id
_entity_poly.type
_entity_poly.pdbx_seq_one_letter_code
_entity_poly.pdbx_strand_id
1 'polypeptide(L)'
;MLLADYWPQGSGSILVTSRDPLAKGMFTRRPSGLDQSFEFHYRAWDHMRTTVGEKDFYTASVAHKIAEHFSRMGRSEEAISMLNGALSIWYVDPIAHKTEIARSTFLKGKILETTGKMQKASTNLKGACRLRKEITEEDRDVKSLSTKDFDEIVAFWTH
;
A
#
# COMPACT_ATOMS: atom_id res chain seq x y z
N MET A 1 -28.42 -16.12 38.59
CA MET A 1 -27.09 -16.34 37.96
C MET A 1 -26.97 -15.34 36.83
N LEU A 2 -26.31 -14.21 37.12
CA LEU A 2 -26.37 -12.97 36.32
C LEU A 2 -25.28 -13.00 35.24
N LEU A 3 -25.68 -13.18 33.98
CA LEU A 3 -24.83 -13.05 32.80
C LEU A 3 -24.98 -11.65 32.15
N ALA A 4 -25.43 -10.65 32.94
CA ALA A 4 -25.72 -9.30 32.46
C ALA A 4 -24.56 -8.30 32.70
N ASP A 5 -23.62 -8.64 33.58
CA ASP A 5 -22.54 -7.72 34.01
C ASP A 5 -21.33 -7.70 33.05
N TYR A 6 -21.36 -8.52 32.00
CA TYR A 6 -20.26 -8.66 31.03
C TYR A 6 -20.54 -8.01 29.66
N TRP A 7 -21.69 -7.35 29.47
CA TRP A 7 -22.02 -6.67 28.21
C TRP A 7 -21.78 -5.17 28.33
N PRO A 8 -20.89 -4.55 27.53
CA PRO A 8 -20.69 -3.12 27.57
C PRO A 8 -21.92 -2.40 27.02
N GLN A 9 -22.64 -1.68 27.87
CA GLN A 9 -23.68 -0.74 27.44
C GLN A 9 -23.01 0.56 26.98
N GLY A 10 -22.60 0.57 25.71
CA GLY A 10 -22.06 1.73 25.02
C GLY A 10 -21.50 1.34 23.66
N SER A 11 -21.65 2.20 22.65
CA SER A 11 -20.96 2.03 21.36
C SER A 11 -19.46 2.28 21.56
N GLY A 12 -18.74 1.23 21.95
CA GLY A 12 -17.28 1.25 22.10
C GLY A 12 -16.70 -0.12 21.74
N SER A 13 -15.69 -0.13 20.88
CA SER A 13 -14.96 -1.33 20.50
C SER A 13 -14.08 -1.83 21.64
N ILE A 14 -14.04 -3.15 21.84
CA ILE A 14 -13.15 -3.82 22.79
C ILE A 14 -11.71 -3.69 22.26
N LEU A 15 -10.86 -2.99 23.03
CA LEU A 15 -9.44 -2.81 22.75
C LEU A 15 -8.64 -4.00 23.30
N VAL A 16 -8.28 -4.95 22.43
CA VAL A 16 -7.14 -5.83 22.69
C VAL A 16 -5.89 -5.04 22.31
N THR A 17 -5.28 -4.34 23.27
CA THR A 17 -4.07 -3.55 22.99
C THR A 17 -2.88 -4.48 22.79
N SER A 18 -2.43 -4.55 21.55
CA SER A 18 -1.09 -5.02 21.16
C SER A 18 -0.03 -4.32 22.02
N ARG A 19 1.02 -5.06 22.44
CA ARG A 19 2.18 -4.56 23.20
C ARG A 19 3.18 -3.81 22.30
N ASP A 20 2.68 -3.08 21.31
CA ASP A 20 3.51 -2.26 20.43
C ASP A 20 3.53 -0.80 20.93
N PRO A 21 4.68 -0.27 21.39
CA PRO A 21 4.78 1.12 21.82
C PRO A 21 4.50 2.12 20.70
N LEU A 22 4.58 1.73 19.42
CA LEU A 22 4.21 2.57 18.27
C LEU A 22 2.68 2.73 18.13
N ALA A 23 1.89 1.76 18.60
CA ALA A 23 0.43 1.82 18.56
C ALA A 23 -0.16 2.85 19.54
N LYS A 24 0.59 3.19 20.61
CA LYS A 24 0.12 4.04 21.69
C LYS A 24 0.01 5.53 21.30
N GLY A 25 0.78 5.97 20.30
CA GLY A 25 0.76 7.36 19.80
C GLY A 25 -0.47 7.70 18.95
N MET A 26 -1.25 6.70 18.52
CA MET A 26 -2.30 6.85 17.51
C MET A 26 -3.70 7.15 18.09
N PHE A 27 -3.89 7.00 19.41
CA PHE A 27 -5.22 6.88 20.02
C PHE A 27 -5.83 8.14 20.69
N THR A 28 -5.16 9.30 20.67
CA THR A 28 -5.62 10.48 21.44
C THR A 28 -6.28 11.59 20.61
N ARG A 29 -6.57 11.37 19.32
CA ARG A 29 -7.25 12.36 18.47
C ARG A 29 -8.21 11.66 17.54
N ARG A 30 -9.40 12.24 17.29
CA ARG A 30 -10.29 11.75 16.22
C ARG A 30 -9.46 11.72 14.93
N PRO A 31 -9.20 10.53 14.36
CA PRO A 31 -8.34 10.43 13.19
C PRO A 31 -9.04 11.12 12.02
N SER A 32 -8.29 11.79 11.16
CA SER A 32 -8.83 12.19 9.86
C SER A 32 -9.26 10.93 9.08
N GLY A 33 -10.12 11.05 8.06
CA GLY A 33 -10.53 9.88 7.26
C GLY A 33 -9.34 9.12 6.64
N LEU A 34 -8.22 9.81 6.41
CA LEU A 34 -6.97 9.24 5.91
C LEU A 34 -6.27 8.38 6.96
N ASP A 35 -6.25 8.82 8.21
CA ASP A 35 -5.66 8.07 9.33
C ASP A 35 -6.46 6.79 9.61
N GLN A 36 -7.79 6.84 9.47
CA GLN A 36 -8.65 5.67 9.62
C GLN A 36 -8.45 4.65 8.48
N SER A 37 -8.27 5.13 7.25
CA SER A 37 -7.95 4.26 6.10
C SER A 37 -6.61 3.55 6.27
N PHE A 38 -5.59 4.24 6.79
CA PHE A 38 -4.31 3.61 7.10
C PHE A 38 -4.46 2.47 8.10
N GLU A 39 -5.18 2.71 9.20
CA GLU A 39 -5.39 1.70 10.24
C GLU A 39 -6.08 0.45 9.70
N PHE A 40 -7.11 0.60 8.86
CA PHE A 40 -7.79 -0.54 8.24
C PHE A 40 -6.87 -1.33 7.33
N HIS A 41 -6.08 -0.67 6.46
CA HIS A 41 -5.13 -1.37 5.60
C HIS A 41 -4.04 -2.07 6.41
N TYR A 42 -3.52 -1.43 7.45
CA TYR A 42 -2.46 -2.01 8.28
C TYR A 42 -2.94 -3.26 9.02
N ARG A 43 -4.13 -3.21 9.64
CA ARG A 43 -4.75 -4.37 10.29
C ARG A 43 -5.06 -5.48 9.30
N ALA A 44 -5.59 -5.15 8.12
CA ALA A 44 -5.86 -6.13 7.08
C ALA A 44 -4.57 -6.81 6.63
N TRP A 45 -3.50 -6.05 6.41
CA TRP A 45 -2.20 -6.60 6.02
C TRP A 45 -1.64 -7.55 7.08
N ASP A 46 -1.65 -7.17 8.36
CA ASP A 46 -1.17 -8.04 9.44
C ASP A 46 -1.99 -9.33 9.52
N HIS A 47 -3.32 -9.22 9.43
CA HIS A 47 -4.19 -10.39 9.42
C HIS A 47 -3.97 -11.30 8.21
N MET A 48 -3.87 -10.75 6.99
CA MET A 48 -3.63 -11.53 5.77
C MET A 48 -2.30 -12.25 5.84
N ARG A 49 -1.25 -11.57 6.31
CA ARG A 49 0.07 -12.17 6.51
C ARG A 49 0.03 -13.37 7.45
N THR A 50 -0.81 -13.33 8.49
CA THR A 50 -0.97 -14.45 9.43
C THR A 50 -1.84 -15.60 8.92
N THR A 51 -2.81 -15.33 8.04
CA THR A 51 -3.85 -16.29 7.64
C THR A 51 -3.57 -16.97 6.31
N VAL A 52 -3.18 -16.19 5.29
CA VAL A 52 -2.89 -16.69 3.93
C VAL A 52 -1.39 -16.71 3.61
N GLY A 53 -0.58 -16.05 4.43
CA GLY A 53 0.88 -16.06 4.36
C GLY A 53 1.48 -14.86 3.65
N GLU A 54 2.79 -14.66 3.86
CA GLU A 54 3.51 -13.46 3.38
C GLU A 54 3.63 -13.37 1.86
N LYS A 55 3.42 -14.48 1.14
CA LYS A 55 3.57 -14.56 -0.32
C LYS A 55 2.26 -14.46 -1.08
N ASP A 56 1.15 -14.21 -0.40
CA ASP A 56 -0.16 -14.08 -1.03
C ASP A 56 -0.28 -12.77 -1.82
N PHE A 57 -0.98 -12.81 -2.96
CA PHE A 57 -1.09 -11.66 -3.85
C PHE A 57 -1.96 -10.54 -3.27
N TYR A 58 -2.94 -10.84 -2.41
CA TYR A 58 -3.69 -9.80 -1.71
C TYR A 58 -2.82 -9.12 -0.65
N THR A 59 -1.93 -9.86 0.02
CA THR A 59 -0.92 -9.27 0.91
C THR A 59 -0.07 -8.22 0.17
N ALA A 60 0.29 -8.48 -1.08
CA ALA A 60 1.00 -7.51 -1.94
C ALA A 60 0.13 -6.29 -2.28
N SER A 61 -1.14 -6.50 -2.61
CA SER A 61 -2.10 -5.41 -2.89
C SER A 61 -2.30 -4.48 -1.70
N VAL A 62 -2.46 -5.03 -0.49
CA VAL A 62 -2.59 -4.21 0.72
C VAL A 62 -1.26 -3.52 1.06
N ALA A 63 -0.12 -4.18 0.85
CA ALA A 63 1.20 -3.56 1.03
C ALA A 63 1.40 -2.32 0.13
N HIS A 64 0.92 -2.34 -1.11
CA HIS A 64 0.88 -1.16 -1.98
C HIS A 64 0.12 0.01 -1.35
N LYS A 65 -1.07 -0.26 -0.82
CA LYS A 65 -1.94 0.77 -0.21
C LYS A 65 -1.31 1.37 1.04
N ILE A 66 -0.68 0.55 1.88
CA ILE A 66 0.11 1.02 3.02
C ILE A 66 1.27 1.91 2.54
N ALA A 67 1.93 1.57 1.43
CA ALA A 67 2.99 2.41 0.87
C ALA A 67 2.49 3.79 0.41
N GLU A 68 1.30 3.89 -0.17
CA GLU A 68 0.68 5.17 -0.51
C GLU A 68 0.47 6.04 0.76
N HIS A 69 0.01 5.43 1.85
CA HIS A 69 -0.15 6.11 3.14
C HIS A 69 1.19 6.60 3.70
N PHE A 70 2.22 5.74 3.71
CA PHE A 70 3.55 6.14 4.15
C PHE A 70 4.15 7.24 3.28
N SER A 71 3.95 7.19 1.96
CA SER A 71 4.37 8.26 1.05
C SER A 71 3.71 9.60 1.40
N ARG A 72 2.39 9.61 1.64
CA ARG A 72 1.65 10.82 2.07
C ARG A 72 2.16 11.39 3.40
N MET A 73 2.60 10.53 4.32
CA MET A 73 3.19 10.92 5.60
C MET A 73 4.66 11.37 5.50
N GLY A 74 5.28 11.33 4.32
CA GLY A 74 6.71 11.60 4.14
C GLY A 74 7.63 10.48 4.65
N ARG A 75 7.07 9.34 5.03
CA ARG A 75 7.78 8.14 5.53
C ARG A 75 8.31 7.31 4.36
N SER A 76 9.16 7.93 3.54
CA SER A 76 9.57 7.41 2.24
C SER A 76 10.31 6.06 2.31
N GLU A 77 11.09 5.82 3.36
CA GLU A 77 11.84 4.56 3.52
C GLU A 77 10.89 3.38 3.77
N GLU A 78 9.88 3.57 4.61
CA GLU A 78 8.87 2.56 4.90
C GLU A 78 7.97 2.31 3.69
N ALA A 79 7.61 3.37 2.97
CA ALA A 79 6.88 3.25 1.71
C ALA A 79 7.67 2.39 0.69
N ILE A 80 8.98 2.64 0.55
CA ILE A 80 9.85 1.84 -0.34
C ILE A 80 9.96 0.39 0.15
N SER A 81 10.03 0.16 1.45
CA SER A 81 10.07 -1.19 2.04
C SER A 81 8.81 -1.98 1.69
N MET A 82 7.63 -1.39 1.89
CA MET A 82 6.35 -2.01 1.53
C MET A 82 6.27 -2.33 0.02
N LEU A 83 6.72 -1.40 -0.83
CA LEU A 83 6.74 -1.60 -2.28
C LEU A 83 7.71 -2.70 -2.71
N ASN A 84 8.86 -2.84 -2.06
CA ASN A 84 9.79 -3.92 -2.34
C ASN A 84 9.19 -5.29 -2.00
N GLY A 85 8.53 -5.39 -0.85
CA GLY A 85 7.80 -6.60 -0.45
C GLY A 85 6.73 -6.97 -1.47
N ALA A 86 5.89 -6.00 -1.84
CA ALA A 86 4.82 -6.23 -2.81
C ALA A 86 5.37 -6.63 -4.20
N LEU A 87 6.40 -5.93 -4.70
CA LEU A 87 7.07 -6.27 -5.96
C LEU A 87 7.67 -7.67 -5.92
N SER A 88 8.27 -8.09 -4.80
CA SER A 88 8.83 -9.45 -4.69
C SER A 88 7.78 -10.55 -4.85
N ILE A 89 6.52 -10.28 -4.48
CA ILE A 89 5.40 -11.20 -4.63
C ILE A 89 4.91 -11.19 -6.07
N TRP A 90 4.63 -10.03 -6.66
CA TRP A 90 4.12 -9.97 -8.04
C TRP A 90 5.13 -10.48 -9.08
N TYR A 91 6.43 -10.31 -8.84
CA TYR A 91 7.46 -10.84 -9.75
C TYR A 91 7.54 -12.37 -9.77
N VAL A 92 6.79 -13.09 -8.93
CA VAL A 92 6.62 -14.55 -9.06
C VAL A 92 5.92 -14.90 -10.37
N ASP A 93 4.92 -14.12 -10.79
CA ASP A 93 4.28 -14.21 -12.11
C ASP A 93 4.12 -12.81 -12.74
N PRO A 94 5.15 -12.31 -13.42
CA PRO A 94 5.14 -10.97 -13.97
C PRO A 94 4.22 -10.80 -15.19
N ILE A 95 3.76 -11.90 -15.78
CA ILE A 95 2.80 -11.86 -16.89
C ILE A 95 1.41 -11.60 -16.31
N ALA A 96 1.02 -12.36 -15.26
CA ALA A 96 -0.26 -12.20 -14.60
C ALA A 96 -0.41 -10.87 -13.85
N HIS A 97 0.69 -10.34 -13.29
CA HIS A 97 0.66 -9.14 -12.43
C HIS A 97 1.33 -7.92 -13.06
N LYS A 98 1.35 -7.86 -14.39
CA LYS A 98 2.03 -6.77 -15.11
C LYS A 98 1.52 -5.38 -14.70
N THR A 99 0.21 -5.26 -14.50
CA THR A 99 -0.50 -4.05 -14.06
C THR A 99 -0.05 -3.57 -12.68
N GLU A 100 0.02 -4.48 -11.71
CA GLU A 100 0.42 -4.21 -10.32
C GLU A 100 1.90 -3.86 -10.22
N ILE A 101 2.74 -4.55 -11.01
CA ILE A 101 4.17 -4.25 -11.12
C ILE A 101 4.37 -2.84 -11.68
N ALA A 102 3.65 -2.49 -12.75
CA ALA A 102 3.75 -1.16 -13.36
C ALA A 102 3.40 -0.07 -12.34
N ARG A 103 2.24 -0.19 -11.67
CA ARG A 103 1.74 0.78 -10.69
C ARG A 103 2.70 0.95 -9.51
N SER A 104 3.18 -0.15 -8.95
CA SER A 104 4.05 -0.11 -7.76
C SER A 104 5.45 0.39 -8.08
N THR A 105 5.97 0.03 -9.26
CA THR A 105 7.24 0.56 -9.74
C THR A 105 7.14 2.06 -10.00
N PHE A 106 6.02 2.54 -10.54
CA PHE A 106 5.79 3.97 -10.74
C PHE A 106 5.76 4.74 -9.40
N LEU A 107 4.97 4.25 -8.43
CA LEU A 107 4.89 4.87 -7.10
C LEU A 107 6.26 4.91 -6.42
N LYS A 108 7.03 3.83 -6.48
CA LYS A 108 8.41 3.78 -5.98
C LYS A 108 9.30 4.82 -6.66
N GLY A 109 9.17 4.98 -7.98
CA GLY A 109 9.86 6.01 -8.76
C GLY A 109 9.53 7.42 -8.27
N LYS A 110 8.25 7.74 -8.05
CA LYS A 110 7.81 9.03 -7.51
C LYS A 110 8.37 9.30 -6.10
N ILE A 111 8.35 8.31 -5.22
CA ILE A 111 8.94 8.45 -3.87
C ILE A 111 10.46 8.71 -3.96
N LEU A 112 11.16 8.00 -4.85
CA LEU A 112 12.59 8.20 -5.08
C LEU A 112 12.91 9.59 -5.64
N GLU A 113 12.04 10.14 -6.49
CA GLU A 113 12.17 11.50 -7.02
C GLU A 113 12.04 12.54 -5.90
N THR A 114 11.01 12.42 -5.06
CA THR A 114 10.80 13.33 -3.91
C THR A 114 11.93 13.27 -2.87
N THR A 115 12.67 12.15 -2.80
CA THR A 115 13.79 11.96 -1.86
C THR A 115 15.17 12.30 -2.47
N GLY A 116 15.21 12.91 -3.66
CA GLY A 116 16.47 13.32 -4.28
C GLY A 116 17.24 12.18 -4.98
N LYS A 117 16.71 10.95 -5.00
CA LYS A 117 17.38 9.76 -5.56
C LYS A 117 17.14 9.65 -7.07
N MET A 118 17.49 10.72 -7.79
CA MET A 118 17.11 10.97 -9.19
C MET A 118 17.45 9.83 -10.17
N GLN A 119 18.63 9.24 -10.06
CA GLN A 119 19.02 8.13 -10.94
C GLN A 119 18.11 6.91 -10.76
N LYS A 120 17.86 6.52 -9.50
CA LYS A 120 16.97 5.39 -9.18
C LYS A 120 15.52 5.71 -9.55
N ALA A 121 15.08 6.94 -9.35
CA ALA A 121 13.76 7.41 -9.76
C ALA A 121 13.57 7.24 -11.28
N SER A 122 14.50 7.77 -12.07
CA SER A 122 14.49 7.67 -13.54
C SER A 122 14.41 6.22 -14.03
N THR A 123 15.20 5.30 -13.45
CA THR A 123 15.14 3.87 -13.79
C THR A 123 13.76 3.27 -13.52
N ASN A 124 13.17 3.53 -12.34
CA ASN A 124 11.87 2.99 -11.97
C ASN A 124 10.76 3.58 -12.86
N LEU A 125 10.74 4.90 -13.05
CA LEU A 125 9.73 5.58 -13.85
C LEU A 125 9.74 5.12 -15.32
N LYS A 126 10.93 4.96 -15.93
CA LYS A 126 11.06 4.42 -17.29
C LYS A 126 10.59 2.96 -17.37
N GLY A 127 10.94 2.14 -16.37
CA GLY A 127 10.49 0.75 -16.30
C GLY A 127 8.97 0.63 -16.21
N ALA A 128 8.35 1.42 -15.33
CA ALA A 128 6.89 1.47 -15.19
C ALA A 128 6.20 1.97 -16.45
N CYS A 129 6.72 3.03 -17.08
CA CYS A 129 6.20 3.56 -18.33
C CYS A 129 6.23 2.52 -19.46
N ARG A 130 7.32 1.75 -19.58
CA ARG A 130 7.42 0.66 -20.55
C ARG A 130 6.34 -0.40 -20.32
N LEU A 131 6.14 -0.83 -19.07
CA LEU A 131 5.10 -1.80 -18.74
C LEU A 131 3.70 -1.27 -19.05
N ARG A 132 3.41 0.00 -18.73
CA ARG A 132 2.13 0.64 -19.09
C ARG A 132 1.92 0.65 -20.61
N LYS A 133 2.94 1.01 -21.38
CA LYS A 133 2.89 0.98 -22.85
C LYS A 133 2.56 -0.43 -23.37
N GLU A 134 3.14 -1.48 -22.78
CA GLU A 134 2.80 -2.86 -23.14
C GLU A 134 1.36 -3.26 -22.79
N ILE A 135 0.75 -2.65 -21.76
CA ILE A 135 -0.63 -2.96 -21.32
C ILE A 135 -1.67 -2.19 -22.14
N THR A 136 -1.38 -0.92 -22.44
CA THR A 136 -2.33 0.02 -23.04
C THR A 136 -2.10 0.26 -24.52
N GLU A 137 -0.96 -0.19 -25.05
CA GLU A 137 -0.46 0.11 -26.41
C GLU A 137 -0.24 1.61 -26.68
N GLU A 138 -0.33 2.45 -25.64
CA GLU A 138 -0.20 3.90 -25.72
C GLU A 138 1.20 4.35 -25.29
N ASP A 139 1.87 5.12 -26.16
CA ASP A 139 3.16 5.74 -25.86
C ASP A 139 2.97 7.19 -25.39
N ARG A 140 3.43 7.49 -24.18
CA ARG A 140 3.34 8.81 -23.55
C ARG A 140 4.64 9.16 -22.87
N ASP A 141 4.99 10.45 -22.87
CA ASP A 141 6.17 10.92 -22.17
C ASP A 141 6.05 10.65 -20.68
N VAL A 142 7.16 10.18 -20.07
CA VAL A 142 7.21 9.79 -18.65
C VAL A 142 6.80 10.96 -17.74
N LYS A 143 7.11 12.21 -18.11
CA LYS A 143 6.76 13.38 -17.30
C LYS A 143 5.28 13.74 -17.36
N SER A 144 4.56 13.25 -18.38
CA SER A 144 3.11 13.44 -18.54
C SER A 144 2.28 12.43 -17.76
N LEU A 145 2.91 11.39 -17.20
CA LEU A 145 2.23 10.33 -16.46
C LEU A 145 2.09 10.70 -14.98
N SER A 146 0.93 10.35 -14.43
CA SER A 146 0.53 10.53 -13.04
C SER A 146 0.17 9.20 -12.40
N THR A 147 0.01 9.17 -11.08
CA THR A 147 -0.43 7.94 -10.37
C THR A 147 -1.77 7.42 -10.92
N LYS A 148 -2.67 8.32 -11.33
CA LYS A 148 -3.98 7.98 -11.89
C LYS A 148 -3.87 7.13 -13.16
N ASP A 149 -2.91 7.43 -14.03
CA ASP A 149 -2.67 6.68 -15.27
C ASP A 149 -2.24 5.23 -15.02
N PHE A 150 -1.79 4.92 -13.79
CA PHE A 150 -1.45 3.57 -13.34
C PHE A 150 -2.52 2.96 -12.44
N ASP A 151 -3.37 3.76 -11.79
CA ASP A 151 -4.54 3.25 -11.07
C ASP A 151 -5.58 2.72 -12.07
N GLU A 152 -5.79 3.41 -13.19
CA GLU A 152 -6.80 3.08 -14.21
C GLU A 152 -6.52 1.77 -14.97
N ILE A 153 -5.27 1.28 -14.98
CA ILE A 153 -4.92 0.02 -15.62
C ILE A 153 -5.10 -1.19 -14.70
N VAL A 154 -5.27 -0.98 -13.39
CA VAL A 154 -5.52 -2.07 -12.44
C VAL A 154 -7.03 -2.27 -12.31
N ALA A 155 -7.46 -3.52 -12.16
CA ALA A 155 -8.88 -3.83 -12.03
C ALA A 155 -9.48 -3.15 -10.78
N PHE A 156 -10.70 -2.63 -10.90
CA PHE A 156 -11.30 -1.74 -9.90
C PHE A 156 -11.45 -2.34 -8.49
N TRP A 157 -11.52 -3.66 -8.36
CA TRP A 157 -11.63 -4.39 -7.08
C TRP A 157 -10.30 -4.52 -6.33
N THR A 158 -9.21 -3.98 -6.87
CA THR A 158 -7.88 -3.96 -6.22
C THR A 158 -7.56 -2.62 -5.52
N HIS A 159 -8.53 -1.70 -5.47
CA HIS A 159 -8.37 -0.36 -4.90
C HIS A 159 -8.71 -0.25 -3.41
#